data_AF-A0A1V2INP0-F1
#
_entry.id   AF-A0A1V2INP0-F1
#
_cell.length_a   1.000
_cell.length_b   1.000
_cell.length_c   1.000
_cell.angle_alpha   90.00
_cell.angle_beta   90.00
_cell.angle_gamma   90.00
#
_symmetry.space_group_name_H-M   'P 1'
#
loop_
_entity.id
_entity.type
_entity.pdbx_description
1 polymer ?
#
loop_
_entity_poly.entity_id
_entity_poly.type
_entity_poly.pdbx_seq_one_letter_code
_entity_poly.pdbx_strand_id
1 'polypeptide(L)'
;MADTDVPASLDGLRIRVDKTGSAVHAALDADQRAVFEAEFRAALAHVDDQFGLDAVQDVVERWWPAAVLCANPEIRQRAAPGIRQEIDIDNHH
;
A
#
# COMPACT_ATOMS: atom_id res chain seq x y z
N MET A 1 -25.50 -5.04 32.32
CA MET A 1 -26.06 -4.39 31.11
C MET A 1 -25.43 -3.01 31.04
N ALA A 2 -24.66 -2.60 30.05
CA ALA A 2 -24.24 -3.21 28.80
C ALA A 2 -22.71 -3.15 28.70
N ASP A 3 -22.12 -4.28 28.32
CA ASP A 3 -20.73 -4.37 27.91
C ASP A 3 -20.63 -3.57 26.60
N THR A 4 -19.99 -2.41 26.65
CA THR A 4 -19.67 -1.67 25.42
C THR A 4 -18.45 -2.37 24.84
N ASP A 5 -18.68 -3.44 24.08
CA ASP A 5 -17.72 -3.99 23.14
C ASP A 5 -17.43 -2.90 22.12
N VAL A 6 -16.46 -2.04 22.45
CA VAL A 6 -15.82 -1.17 21.47
C VAL A 6 -15.10 -2.15 20.54
N PRO A 7 -15.49 -2.29 19.26
CA PRO A 7 -14.80 -3.20 18.37
C PRO A 7 -13.35 -2.75 18.35
N ALA A 8 -12.47 -3.58 18.92
CA ALA A 8 -11.05 -3.34 19.00
C ALA A 8 -10.60 -2.79 17.65
N SER A 9 -10.08 -1.56 17.65
CA SER A 9 -9.68 -0.86 16.44
C SER A 9 -8.98 -1.84 15.50
N LEU A 10 -9.50 -2.01 14.29
CA LEU A 10 -8.90 -2.85 13.24
C LEU A 10 -7.45 -2.42 12.88
N ASP A 11 -6.95 -1.37 13.52
CA ASP A 11 -5.55 -0.95 13.56
C ASP A 11 -4.59 -2.07 14.00
N GLY A 12 -5.07 -3.06 14.78
CA GLY A 12 -4.27 -4.22 15.21
C GLY A 12 -4.09 -5.32 14.16
N LEU A 13 -4.87 -5.33 13.07
CA LEU A 13 -4.86 -6.41 12.06
C LEU A 13 -4.20 -6.01 10.73
N ARG A 14 -3.81 -4.74 10.56
CA ARG A 14 -3.10 -4.28 9.37
C ARG A 14 -1.65 -4.70 9.42
N ILE A 15 -1.19 -5.38 8.37
CA ILE A 15 0.22 -5.70 8.20
C ILE A 15 0.98 -4.39 7.96
N ARG A 16 1.79 -4.00 8.95
CA ARG A 16 2.67 -2.84 8.83
C ARG A 16 3.86 -3.21 7.94
N VAL A 17 3.96 -2.54 6.80
CA VAL A 17 5.12 -2.64 5.91
C VAL A 17 6.08 -1.51 6.28
N ASP A 18 7.29 -1.87 6.70
CA ASP A 18 8.35 -0.91 6.96
C ASP A 18 8.79 -0.22 5.64
N LYS A 19 9.22 1.04 5.71
CA LYS A 19 9.61 1.83 4.52
C LYS A 19 11.06 1.55 4.12
N THR A 20 11.39 0.27 4.01
CA THR A 20 12.70 -0.24 3.59
C THR A 20 12.57 -1.08 2.34
N GLY A 21 13.62 -1.09 1.51
CA GLY A 21 13.60 -1.84 0.25
C GLY A 21 13.32 -3.34 0.41
N SER A 22 13.82 -3.97 1.48
CA SER A 22 13.56 -5.37 1.78
C SER A 22 12.10 -5.63 2.18
N ALA A 23 11.52 -4.79 3.03
CA ALA A 23 10.13 -4.91 3.46
C ALA A 23 9.15 -4.66 2.31
N VAL A 24 9.42 -3.64 1.48
CA VAL A 24 8.66 -3.35 0.26
C VAL A 24 8.74 -4.54 -0.70
N HIS A 25 9.94 -5.04 -1.01
CA HIS A 25 10.12 -6.20 -1.89
C HIS A 25 9.36 -7.46 -1.40
N ALA A 26 9.41 -7.73 -0.09
CA ALA A 26 8.75 -8.89 0.51
C ALA A 26 7.22 -8.82 0.44
N ALA A 27 6.65 -7.62 0.52
CA ALA A 27 5.21 -7.39 0.52
C ALA A 27 4.58 -7.33 -0.89
N LEU A 28 5.38 -7.10 -1.94
CA LEU A 28 4.89 -7.07 -3.32
C LEU A 28 4.63 -8.46 -3.89
N ASP A 29 3.61 -8.55 -4.76
CA ASP A 29 3.31 -9.69 -5.61
C ASP A 29 4.43 -9.95 -6.64
N ALA A 30 4.50 -11.16 -7.21
CA ALA A 30 5.60 -11.59 -8.07
C ALA A 30 5.87 -10.68 -9.29
N ASP A 31 4.82 -10.19 -9.94
CA ASP A 31 4.93 -9.30 -11.10
C ASP A 31 5.49 -7.93 -10.71
N GLN A 32 4.91 -7.32 -9.67
CA GLN A 32 5.34 -6.03 -9.14
C GLN A 32 6.75 -6.10 -8.54
N ARG A 33 7.11 -7.22 -7.92
CA ARG A 33 8.45 -7.48 -7.37
C ARG A 33 9.51 -7.44 -8.45
N ALA A 34 9.26 -8.02 -9.62
CA ALA A 34 10.19 -8.01 -10.74
C ALA A 34 10.45 -6.59 -11.25
N VAL A 35 9.40 -5.76 -11.34
CA VAL A 35 9.52 -4.35 -11.72
C VAL A 35 10.27 -3.56 -10.66
N PHE A 36 9.93 -3.74 -9.38
CA PHE A 36 10.64 -3.10 -8.27
C PHE A 36 12.13 -3.46 -8.26
N GLU A 37 12.50 -4.73 -8.45
CA GLU A 37 13.91 -5.15 -8.49
C GLU A 37 14.67 -4.47 -9.64
N ALA A 38 14.06 -4.36 -10.82
CA ALA A 38 14.67 -3.67 -11.95
C ALA A 38 14.91 -2.18 -11.67
N GLU A 39 13.90 -1.46 -11.15
CA GLU A 39 14.04 -0.05 -10.79
C GLU A 39 15.03 0.16 -9.64
N PHE A 40 15.01 -0.70 -8.62
CA PHE A 40 15.91 -0.64 -7.47
C PHE A 40 17.37 -0.86 -7.90
N ARG A 41 17.63 -1.81 -8.82
CA ARG A 41 18.97 -2.02 -9.39
C ARG A 41 19.42 -0.85 -10.25
N ALA A 42 18.53 -0.24 -11.03
CA ALA A 42 18.86 0.96 -11.80
C ALA A 42 19.21 2.16 -10.91
N ALA A 43 18.50 2.32 -9.80
CA ALA A 43 18.80 3.34 -8.79
C ALA A 43 20.13 3.07 -8.08
N LEU A 44 20.45 1.81 -7.73
CA LEU A 44 21.75 1.44 -7.16
C LEU A 44 22.92 1.77 -8.10
N ALA A 45 22.75 1.65 -9.42
CA ALA A 45 23.77 2.04 -10.38
C ALA A 45 24.07 3.56 -10.35
N HIS A 46 23.09 4.41 -9.99
CA HIS A 46 23.32 5.84 -9.79
C HIS A 46 24.03 6.16 -8.47
N VAL A 47 23.87 5.31 -7.44
CA VAL A 47 24.60 5.45 -6.17
C VAL A 47 26.10 5.30 -6.39
N ASP A 48 26.51 4.38 -7.28
CA ASP A 48 27.93 4.16 -7.58
C ASP A 48 28.61 5.40 -8.18
N ASP A 49 27.88 6.15 -9.00
CA ASP A 49 28.40 7.33 -9.71
C ASP A 49 28.43 8.59 -8.82
N GLN A 50 27.45 8.74 -7.93
CA GLN A 50 27.23 9.99 -7.17
C GLN A 50 27.26 9.84 -5.65
N PHE A 51 27.45 8.62 -5.14
CA PHE A 51 27.38 8.26 -3.71
C PHE A 51 26.09 8.70 -2.99
N GLY A 52 25.05 9.08 -3.75
CA GLY A 52 23.77 9.56 -3.26
C GLY A 52 22.73 8.44 -3.23
N LEU A 53 22.17 8.16 -2.05
CA LEU A 53 21.10 7.16 -1.87
C LEU A 53 19.70 7.69 -2.20
N ASP A 54 19.59 8.95 -2.61
CA ASP A 54 18.31 9.64 -2.87
C ASP A 54 17.46 8.89 -3.91
N ALA A 55 18.08 8.45 -5.00
CA ALA A 55 17.40 7.67 -6.04
C ALA A 55 16.86 6.32 -5.51
N VAL A 56 17.61 5.67 -4.62
CA VAL A 56 17.16 4.40 -3.99
C VAL A 56 16.02 4.69 -3.02
N GLN A 57 16.10 5.77 -2.27
CA GLN A 57 15.04 6.19 -1.36
C GLN A 57 13.75 6.49 -2.14
N ASP A 58 13.80 7.26 -3.22
CA ASP A 58 12.64 7.60 -4.06
C ASP A 58 11.92 6.35 -4.58
N VAL A 59 12.67 5.34 -5.05
CA VAL A 59 12.10 4.06 -5.47
C VAL A 59 11.34 3.41 -4.31
N VAL A 60 11.94 3.33 -3.12
CA VAL A 60 11.25 2.78 -1.94
C VAL A 60 10.01 3.59 -1.57
N GLU A 61 10.06 4.92 -1.64
CA GLU A 61 8.92 5.78 -1.31
C GLU A 61 7.76 5.61 -2.30
N ARG A 62 8.08 5.46 -3.59
CA ARG A 62 7.10 5.29 -4.67
C ARG A 62 6.39 3.93 -4.59
N TRP A 63 7.11 2.89 -4.21
CA TRP A 63 6.58 1.52 -4.15
C TRP A 63 5.94 1.16 -2.82
N TRP A 64 6.23 1.89 -1.74
CA TRP A 64 5.68 1.62 -0.42
C TRP A 64 4.13 1.59 -0.37
N PRO A 65 3.38 2.50 -1.02
CA PRO A 65 1.91 2.42 -1.05
C PRO A 65 1.40 1.14 -1.72
N ALA A 66 2.04 0.69 -2.81
CA ALA A 66 1.68 -0.55 -3.48
C ALA A 66 1.95 -1.77 -2.58
N ALA A 67 3.09 -1.80 -1.90
CA ALA A 67 3.42 -2.83 -0.94
C ALA A 67 2.44 -2.89 0.24
N VAL A 68 2.00 -1.73 0.76
CA VAL A 68 0.95 -1.67 1.78
C VAL A 68 -0.38 -2.24 1.27
N LEU A 69 -0.77 -1.95 0.03
CA LEU A 69 -2.01 -2.50 -0.55
C LEU A 69 -1.94 -4.01 -0.81
N CYS A 70 -0.78 -4.53 -1.20
CA CYS A 70 -0.57 -5.98 -1.36
C CYS A 70 -0.58 -6.71 -0.02
N ALA A 71 0.05 -6.14 1.01
CA ALA A 71 0.04 -6.69 2.36
C ALA A 71 -1.33 -6.58 3.06
N ASN A 72 -2.20 -5.68 2.61
CA ASN A 72 -3.51 -5.42 3.22
C ASN A 72 -4.62 -5.45 2.14
N PRO A 73 -4.98 -6.64 1.62
CA PRO A 73 -5.93 -6.79 0.51
C PRO A 73 -7.34 -6.27 0.84
N GLU A 74 -7.72 -6.19 2.12
CA GLU A 74 -8.97 -5.60 2.59
C GLU A 74 -9.04 -4.07 2.37
N ILE A 75 -7.90 -3.38 2.35
CA ILE A 75 -7.81 -1.95 2.02
C ILE A 75 -8.05 -1.75 0.52
N ARG A 76 -7.47 -2.62 -0.31
CA ARG A 76 -7.66 -2.62 -1.77
C ARG A 76 -9.13 -2.79 -2.15
N GLN A 77 -9.85 -3.66 -1.45
CA GLN A 77 -11.28 -3.92 -1.69
C GLN A 77 -12.20 -2.75 -1.28
N ARG A 78 -11.84 -1.99 -0.23
CA ARG A 78 -12.57 -0.78 0.18
C ARG A 78 -12.30 0.44 -0.72
N ALA A 79 -11.19 0.45 -1.44
CA ALA A 79 -10.83 1.53 -2.38
C ALA A 79 -11.50 1.38 -3.75
N ALA A 80 -12.12 0.23 -4.06
CA ALA A 80 -12.98 0.11 -5.23
C ALA A 80 -14.24 0.97 -4.97
N PRO A 81 -14.54 1.99 -5.80
CA PRO A 81 -15.75 2.77 -5.62
C PRO A 81 -16.93 1.81 -5.76
N GLY A 82 -17.65 1.62 -4.65
CA GLY A 82 -18.95 0.97 -4.66
C GLY A 82 -19.80 1.65 -5.72
N ILE A 83 -20.34 0.83 -6.63
CA ILE A 83 -21.41 1.16 -7.56
C ILE A 83 -22.31 2.22 -6.90
N ARG A 84 -22.45 3.40 -7.54
CA ARG A 84 -23.42 4.41 -7.16
C ARG A 84 -24.80 3.76 -7.23
N GLN A 85 -25.28 3.23 -6.11
CA GLN A 85 -26.70 2.99 -5.90
C GLN A 85 -27.30 4.39 -5.83
N GLU A 86 -27.74 4.89 -6.98
CA GLU A 86 -28.73 5.95 -7.04
C GLU A 86 -29.96 5.39 -6.35
N ILE A 87 -30.08 5.71 -5.06
CA ILE A 87 -31.30 5.44 -4.31
C ILE A 87 -32.34 6.36 -4.93
N ASP A 88 -33.22 5.75 -5.70
CA ASP A 88 -34.56 6.24 -5.97
C ASP A 88 -35.20 6.66 -4.63
N ILE A 89 -35.25 7.96 -4.39
CA ILE A 89 -36.16 8.55 -3.42
C ILE A 89 -37.16 9.34 -4.25
N ASP A 90 -38.18 8.64 -4.71
CA ASP A 90 -39.44 9.25 -5.07
C ASP A 90 -40.03 10.02 -3.86
N ASN A 91 -40.79 11.07 -4.14
CA ASN A 91 -41.81 11.72 -3.30
C ASN A 91 -41.42 12.95 -2.42
N HIS A 92 -41.83 14.15 -2.87
CA HIS A 92 -43.03 14.88 -2.39
C HIS A 92 -42.81 16.40 -2.20
N HIS A 93 -43.41 17.24 -3.06
CA HIS A 93 -44.31 18.34 -2.69
C HIS A 93 -45.07 18.87 -3.91
#